data_AF-A0A947WQG7-F1
#
_entry.id   AF-A0A947WQG7-F1
#
_cell.length_a   1.000
_cell.length_b   1.000
_cell.length_c   1.000
_cell.angle_alpha   90.00
_cell.angle_beta   90.00
_cell.angle_gamma   90.00
#
_symmetry.space_group_name_H-M   'P 1'
#
loop_
_entity.id
_entity.type
_entity.pdbx_description
1 polymer ?
#
loop_
_entity_poly.entity_id
_entity_poly.type
_entity_poly.pdbx_seq_one_letter_code
_entity_poly.pdbx_strand_id
1 'polypeptide(L)'
;MGGFYFDVAHLFAGGLVLVSFMMLYQDRLYALINIYALHALALTLSVAWQAYVQDAPHLFITAVIALGFKMLFIPLALHTIVRRLGIHRDIETVVGVGPTMLLGIGLVALSMVVVLKVTPDADALAREDLAFALAVLLLGLLLMVARRNAVGQVIGFMSMENGLILAATGARGMPLVVEISVAFSIVVAFFVIGVFLFRIRERFDTVDVGALDEHRGERG
;
A
#
# COMPACT_ATOMS: atom_id res chain seq x y z
N MET A 1 32.18 -11.30 2.01
CA MET A 1 31.41 -10.09 1.60
C MET A 1 29.90 -10.34 1.52
N GLY A 2 29.33 -11.39 2.14
CA GLY A 2 27.89 -11.68 2.08
C GLY A 2 27.05 -10.95 3.13
N GLY A 3 27.50 -10.90 4.40
CA GLY A 3 26.70 -10.40 5.53
C GLY A 3 26.09 -9.01 5.32
N PHE A 4 26.89 -8.03 4.91
CA PHE A 4 26.43 -6.65 4.76
C PHE A 4 25.30 -6.48 3.74
N TYR A 5 25.29 -7.26 2.64
CA TYR A 5 24.21 -7.18 1.66
C TYR A 5 22.88 -7.69 2.20
N PHE A 6 22.93 -8.74 3.01
CA PHE A 6 21.74 -9.31 3.62
C PHE A 6 21.24 -8.46 4.79
N ASP A 7 22.15 -7.90 5.61
CA ASP A 7 21.78 -7.01 6.73
C ASP A 7 20.96 -5.80 6.25
N VAL A 8 21.33 -5.24 5.10
CA VAL A 8 20.61 -4.10 4.50
C VAL A 8 19.23 -4.51 3.96
N ALA A 9 19.11 -5.69 3.33
CA ALA A 9 17.81 -6.20 2.88
C ALA A 9 16.87 -6.46 4.07
N HIS A 10 17.40 -7.04 5.13
CA HIS A 10 16.69 -7.27 6.38
C HIS A 10 16.23 -5.99 7.06
N LEU A 11 17.09 -4.96 7.07
CA LEU A 11 16.73 -3.64 7.61
C LEU A 11 15.52 -3.05 6.87
N PHE A 12 15.48 -3.17 5.55
CA PHE A 12 14.33 -2.69 4.76
C PHE A 12 13.07 -3.52 5.01
N ALA A 13 13.17 -4.84 5.06
CA ALA A 13 12.03 -5.73 5.33
C ALA A 13 11.44 -5.50 6.74
N GLY A 14 12.29 -5.42 7.77
CA GLY A 14 11.87 -5.04 9.13
C GLY A 14 11.31 -3.63 9.19
N GLY A 15 11.92 -2.68 8.46
CA GLY A 15 11.43 -1.31 8.33
C GLY A 15 10.02 -1.24 7.73
N LEU A 16 9.72 -2.06 6.72
CA LEU A 16 8.39 -2.17 6.12
C LEU A 16 7.35 -2.66 7.14
N VAL A 17 7.69 -3.63 7.99
CA VAL A 17 6.82 -4.08 9.09
C VAL A 17 6.55 -2.94 10.07
N LEU A 18 7.58 -2.17 10.46
CA LEU A 18 7.41 -1.01 11.35
C LEU A 18 6.50 0.05 10.72
N VAL A 19 6.70 0.38 9.46
CA VAL A 19 5.86 1.34 8.74
C VAL A 19 4.43 0.80 8.56
N SER A 20 4.25 -0.52 8.43
CA SER A 20 2.92 -1.18 8.44
C SER A 20 2.19 -0.96 9.76
N PHE A 21 2.87 -1.09 10.90
CA PHE A 21 2.28 -0.73 12.20
C PHE A 21 1.98 0.76 12.31
N MET A 22 2.84 1.63 11.78
CA MET A 22 2.56 3.07 11.74
C MET A 22 1.26 3.35 10.96
N MET A 23 0.98 2.63 9.87
CA MET A 23 -0.28 2.76 9.12
C MET A 23 -1.50 2.29 9.94
N LEU A 24 -1.38 1.20 10.70
CA LEU A 24 -2.45 0.74 11.59
C LEU A 24 -2.75 1.74 12.71
N TYR A 25 -1.72 2.45 13.20
CA TYR A 25 -1.85 3.45 14.26
C TYR A 25 -2.53 4.75 13.82
N GLN A 26 -2.54 5.10 12.53
CA GLN A 26 -3.07 6.39 12.11
C GLN A 26 -4.59 6.50 12.35
N ASP A 27 -5.01 7.65 12.90
CA ASP A 27 -6.42 8.01 13.08
C ASP A 27 -6.90 9.05 12.05
N ARG A 28 -5.98 9.60 11.25
CA ARG A 28 -6.28 10.63 10.24
C ARG A 28 -5.94 10.16 8.84
N LEU A 29 -6.85 10.40 7.89
CA LEU A 29 -6.69 9.96 6.51
C LEU A 29 -5.43 10.53 5.82
N TYR A 30 -5.13 11.82 6.01
CA TYR A 30 -3.92 12.40 5.44
C TYR A 30 -2.64 11.80 6.01
N ALA A 31 -2.62 11.51 7.31
CA ALA A 31 -1.49 10.86 7.94
C ALA A 31 -1.33 9.44 7.39
N LEU A 32 -2.43 8.69 7.24
CA LEU A 32 -2.41 7.36 6.62
C LEU A 32 -1.86 7.39 5.19
N ILE A 33 -2.28 8.35 4.36
CA ILE A 33 -1.77 8.49 2.99
C ILE A 33 -0.27 8.82 2.97
N ASN A 34 0.20 9.70 3.86
CA ASN A 34 1.62 10.05 3.96
C ASN A 34 2.49 8.89 4.44
N ILE A 35 2.03 8.13 5.45
CA ILE A 35 2.73 6.93 5.91
C ILE A 35 2.72 5.84 4.83
N TYR A 36 1.64 5.72 4.05
CA TYR A 36 1.63 4.83 2.88
C TYR A 36 2.67 5.24 1.83
N ALA A 37 2.87 6.54 1.58
CA ALA A 37 3.93 7.01 0.68
C ALA A 37 5.32 6.61 1.20
N LEU A 38 5.55 6.70 2.52
CA LEU A 38 6.76 6.19 3.16
C LEU A 38 6.90 4.67 3.02
N HIS A 39 5.79 3.93 3.15
CA HIS A 39 5.75 2.47 2.96
C HIS A 39 6.15 2.07 1.53
N ALA A 40 5.64 2.79 0.53
CA ALA A 40 6.01 2.59 -0.88
C ALA A 40 7.47 2.94 -1.17
N LEU A 41 8.00 4.00 -0.54
CA LEU A 41 9.42 4.36 -0.63
C LEU A 41 10.31 3.25 -0.05
N ALA A 42 9.99 2.77 1.17
CA ALA A 42 10.73 1.70 1.82
C ALA A 42 10.75 0.41 0.97
N LEU A 43 9.60 0.03 0.39
CA LEU A 43 9.53 -1.09 -0.55
C LEU A 43 10.45 -0.85 -1.74
N THR A 44 10.36 0.32 -2.38
CA THR A 44 11.19 0.58 -3.57
C THR A 44 12.67 0.47 -3.25
N LEU A 45 13.12 1.01 -2.11
CA LEU A 45 14.52 0.88 -1.69
C LEU A 45 14.90 -0.60 -1.49
N SER A 46 14.01 -1.40 -0.89
CA SER A 46 14.19 -2.85 -0.76
C SER A 46 14.33 -3.55 -2.12
N VAL A 47 13.44 -3.25 -3.07
CA VAL A 47 13.47 -3.85 -4.42
C VAL A 47 14.71 -3.41 -5.20
N ALA A 48 15.07 -2.13 -5.14
CA ALA A 48 16.26 -1.59 -5.81
C ALA A 48 17.54 -2.21 -5.25
N TRP A 49 17.62 -2.41 -3.94
CA TRP A 49 18.74 -3.10 -3.30
C TRP A 49 18.84 -4.55 -3.78
N GLN A 50 17.72 -5.28 -3.81
CA GLN A 50 17.71 -6.66 -4.29
C GLN A 50 18.03 -6.77 -5.79
N ALA A 51 17.59 -5.81 -6.62
CA ALA A 51 17.93 -5.74 -8.03
C ALA A 51 19.44 -5.54 -8.26
N TYR A 52 20.07 -4.70 -7.43
CA TYR A 52 21.52 -4.49 -7.44
C TYR A 52 22.27 -5.75 -7.04
N VAL A 53 21.83 -6.45 -5.98
CA VAL A 53 22.47 -7.68 -5.49
C VAL A 53 22.33 -8.86 -6.48
N GLN A 54 21.22 -8.92 -7.22
CA GLN A 54 20.93 -10.01 -8.15
C GLN A 54 21.45 -9.79 -9.58
N ASP A 55 22.18 -8.70 -9.87
CA ASP A 55 22.64 -8.30 -11.22
C ASP A 55 21.52 -8.37 -12.27
N ALA A 56 20.30 -7.98 -11.87
CA ALA A 56 19.09 -8.11 -12.66
C ALA A 56 18.62 -6.72 -13.15
N PRO A 57 19.16 -6.18 -14.26
CA PRO A 57 18.93 -4.80 -14.68
C PRO A 57 17.47 -4.49 -15.04
N HIS A 58 16.67 -5.49 -15.41
CA HIS A 58 15.25 -5.33 -15.73
C HIS A 58 14.41 -4.89 -14.51
N LEU A 59 14.81 -5.26 -13.29
CA LEU A 59 14.11 -4.86 -12.06
C LEU A 59 14.26 -3.37 -11.74
N PHE A 60 15.30 -2.68 -12.25
CA PHE A 60 15.45 -1.23 -12.03
C PHE A 60 14.35 -0.43 -12.71
N ILE A 61 13.96 -0.81 -13.93
CA ILE A 61 12.86 -0.16 -14.65
C ILE A 61 11.57 -0.33 -13.85
N THR A 62 11.30 -1.55 -13.40
CA THR A 62 10.14 -1.89 -12.58
C THR A 62 10.13 -1.12 -11.26
N ALA A 63 11.27 -0.97 -10.59
CA ALA A 63 11.41 -0.19 -9.36
C ALA A 63 11.14 1.30 -9.58
N VAL A 64 11.65 1.89 -10.67
CA VAL A 64 11.41 3.31 -11.01
C VAL A 64 9.94 3.56 -11.33
N ILE A 65 9.31 2.68 -12.11
CA ILE A 65 7.87 2.77 -12.42
C ILE A 65 7.05 2.66 -11.13
N ALA A 66 7.36 1.66 -10.29
CA ALA A 66 6.70 1.47 -9.01
C ALA A 66 6.84 2.70 -8.10
N LEU A 67 8.02 3.32 -8.04
CA LEU A 67 8.25 4.54 -7.25
C LEU A 67 7.40 5.69 -7.77
N GLY A 68 7.45 5.98 -9.07
CA GLY A 68 6.68 7.08 -9.67
C GLY A 68 5.18 6.93 -9.41
N PHE A 69 4.64 5.72 -9.62
CA PHE A 69 3.21 5.46 -9.43
C PHE A 69 2.79 5.37 -7.96
N LYS A 70 3.47 4.54 -7.15
CA LYS A 70 3.03 4.24 -5.78
C LYS A 70 3.41 5.30 -4.77
N MET A 71 4.58 5.93 -4.91
CA MET A 71 5.06 6.92 -3.94
C MET A 71 4.49 8.31 -4.22
N LEU A 72 4.33 8.67 -5.50
CA LEU A 72 3.94 10.03 -5.88
C LEU A 72 2.51 10.09 -6.39
N PHE A 73 2.20 9.33 -7.44
CA PHE A 73 0.92 9.45 -8.13
C PHE A 73 -0.28 9.04 -7.26
N ILE A 74 -0.25 7.84 -6.66
CA ILE A 74 -1.35 7.33 -5.84
C ILE A 74 -1.62 8.24 -4.61
N PRO A 75 -0.61 8.63 -3.80
CA PRO A 75 -0.84 9.51 -2.66
C PRO A 75 -1.43 10.87 -3.06
N LEU A 76 -0.99 11.46 -4.18
CA LEU A 76 -1.55 12.72 -4.67
C LEU A 76 -3.01 12.56 -5.13
N ALA A 77 -3.33 11.47 -5.83
CA ALA A 77 -4.69 11.15 -6.22
C ALA A 77 -5.60 10.99 -4.99
N LEU A 78 -5.15 10.23 -3.99
CA LEU A 78 -5.90 10.01 -2.75
C LEU A 78 -6.07 11.30 -1.93
N HIS A 79 -5.04 12.14 -1.82
CA HIS A 79 -5.16 13.46 -1.17
C HIS A 79 -6.24 14.32 -1.83
N THR A 80 -6.28 14.31 -3.16
CA THR A 80 -7.25 15.09 -3.94
C THR A 80 -8.66 14.56 -3.73
N ILE A 81 -8.85 13.24 -3.72
CA ILE A 81 -10.12 12.56 -3.44
C ILE A 81 -10.64 12.95 -2.04
N VAL A 82 -9.81 12.86 -1.01
CA VAL A 82 -10.21 13.22 0.36
C VAL A 82 -10.61 14.69 0.46
N ARG A 83 -9.86 15.61 -0.19
CA ARG A 83 -10.18 17.04 -0.21
C ARG A 83 -11.50 17.34 -0.92
N ARG A 84 -11.74 16.77 -2.11
CA ARG A 84 -12.90 17.11 -2.94
C ARG A 84 -14.21 16.47 -2.49
N LEU A 85 -14.14 15.30 -1.85
CA LEU A 85 -15.33 14.55 -1.44
C LEU A 85 -15.84 14.91 -0.05
N GLY A 86 -15.14 15.80 0.67
CA GLY A 86 -15.53 16.19 2.02
C GLY A 86 -15.62 15.01 2.99
N ILE A 87 -14.87 13.94 2.72
CA ILE A 87 -14.83 12.76 3.61
C ILE A 87 -14.36 13.26 4.97
N HIS A 88 -15.09 12.89 6.03
CA HIS A 88 -14.68 13.16 7.40
C HIS A 88 -13.21 12.74 7.57
N ARG A 89 -12.38 13.68 8.03
CA ARG A 89 -10.91 13.53 8.02
C ARG A 89 -10.43 12.44 8.98
N ASP A 90 -11.29 12.08 9.91
CA ASP A 90 -11.09 11.04 10.90
C ASP A 90 -11.38 9.68 10.31
N ILE A 91 -10.56 8.71 10.69
CA ILE A 91 -10.69 7.35 10.22
C ILE A 91 -11.68 6.62 11.12
N GLU A 92 -12.84 6.27 10.57
CA GLU A 92 -13.73 5.31 11.22
C GLU A 92 -13.11 3.90 11.15
N THR A 93 -12.64 3.41 12.29
CA THR A 93 -12.17 2.04 12.42
C THR A 93 -13.30 1.09 12.78
N VAL A 94 -13.22 -0.16 12.29
CA VAL A 94 -14.16 -1.24 12.69
C VAL A 94 -13.90 -1.65 14.14
N VAL A 95 -12.62 -1.66 14.53
CA VAL A 95 -12.12 -1.99 15.87
C VAL A 95 -11.17 -0.87 16.31
N GLY A 96 -11.14 -0.54 17.61
CA GLY A 96 -10.22 0.48 18.12
C GLY A 96 -8.74 0.16 17.83
N VAL A 97 -7.89 1.18 17.83
CA VAL A 97 -6.45 1.05 17.49
C VAL A 97 -5.74 0.02 18.38
N GLY A 98 -6.02 -0.01 19.68
CA GLY A 98 -5.38 -0.94 20.63
C GLY A 98 -5.54 -2.42 20.26
N PRO A 99 -6.77 -2.96 20.16
CA PRO A 99 -6.99 -4.34 19.73
C PRO A 99 -6.47 -4.63 18.32
N THR A 100 -6.56 -3.68 17.39
CA THR A 100 -6.00 -3.85 16.04
C THR A 100 -4.48 -3.99 16.09
N MET A 101 -3.77 -3.21 16.91
CA MET A 101 -2.32 -3.33 17.09
C MET A 101 -1.95 -4.67 17.72
N LEU A 102 -2.70 -5.15 18.73
CA LEU A 102 -2.49 -6.46 19.33
C LEU A 102 -2.69 -7.60 18.33
N LEU A 103 -3.74 -7.53 17.50
CA LEU A 103 -3.93 -8.47 16.40
C LEU A 103 -2.78 -8.40 15.40
N GLY A 104 -2.28 -7.19 15.08
CA GLY A 104 -1.12 -7.01 14.21
C GLY A 104 0.13 -7.72 14.76
N ILE A 105 0.42 -7.57 16.05
CA ILE A 105 1.53 -8.29 16.71
C ILE A 105 1.33 -9.81 16.60
N GLY A 106 0.11 -10.29 16.83
CA GLY A 106 -0.25 -11.70 16.67
C GLY A 106 -0.04 -12.22 15.24
N LEU A 107 -0.39 -11.43 14.22
CA LEU A 107 -0.19 -11.78 12.82
C LEU A 107 1.28 -11.84 12.41
N VAL A 108 2.13 -10.94 12.96
CA VAL A 108 3.59 -10.99 12.76
C VAL A 108 4.17 -12.23 13.42
N ALA A 109 3.76 -12.55 14.65
CA ALA A 109 4.20 -13.78 15.31
C ALA A 109 3.75 -15.03 14.52
N LEU A 110 2.51 -15.02 14.02
CA LEU A 110 1.96 -16.09 13.18
C LEU A 110 2.77 -16.24 11.89
N SER A 111 3.10 -15.15 11.19
CA SER A 111 3.86 -15.23 9.93
C SER A 111 5.21 -15.89 10.16
N MET A 112 5.90 -15.54 11.25
CA MET A 112 7.18 -16.13 11.62
C MET A 112 7.05 -17.64 11.88
N VAL A 113 6.06 -18.06 12.67
CA VAL A 113 5.83 -19.48 12.96
C VAL A 113 5.47 -20.27 11.71
N VAL A 114 4.60 -19.74 10.85
CA VAL A 114 4.16 -20.39 9.61
C VAL A 114 5.36 -20.62 8.69
N VAL A 115 6.16 -19.58 8.46
CA VAL A 115 7.32 -19.69 7.56
C VAL A 115 8.38 -20.63 8.12
N LEU A 116 8.63 -20.61 9.43
CA LEU A 116 9.51 -21.59 10.10
C LEU A 116 9.08 -23.04 9.90
N LYS A 117 7.77 -23.31 9.82
CA LYS A 117 7.23 -24.67 9.63
C LYS A 117 7.19 -25.10 8.17
N VAL A 118 6.92 -24.18 7.25
CA VAL A 118 6.74 -24.47 5.82
C VAL A 118 8.07 -24.59 5.09
N THR A 119 9.12 -23.92 5.57
CA THR A 119 10.43 -23.87 4.90
C THR A 119 11.57 -24.43 5.77
N PRO A 120 11.49 -25.69 6.24
CA PRO A 120 12.49 -26.28 7.15
C PRO A 120 13.87 -26.38 6.52
N ASP A 121 13.95 -26.62 5.21
CA ASP A 121 15.19 -26.83 4.45
C ASP A 121 15.72 -25.55 3.78
N ALA A 122 14.99 -24.44 3.90
CA ALA A 122 15.45 -23.15 3.36
C ALA A 122 16.50 -22.52 4.27
N ASP A 123 17.41 -21.77 3.63
CA ASP A 123 18.40 -20.94 4.31
C ASP A 123 17.74 -19.97 5.30
N ALA A 124 18.40 -19.73 6.44
CA ALA A 124 17.81 -18.99 7.57
C ALA A 124 17.39 -17.57 7.16
N LEU A 125 18.20 -16.89 6.34
CA LEU A 125 17.91 -15.53 5.91
C LEU A 125 16.75 -15.45 4.92
N ALA A 126 16.67 -16.38 3.97
CA ALA A 126 15.55 -16.44 3.02
C ALA A 126 14.21 -16.70 3.72
N ARG A 127 14.26 -17.46 4.82
CA ARG A 127 13.12 -17.75 5.68
C ARG A 127 12.65 -16.50 6.43
N GLU A 128 13.58 -15.71 6.96
CA GLU A 128 13.25 -14.46 7.66
C GLU A 128 12.68 -13.41 6.70
N ASP A 129 13.27 -13.22 5.51
CA ASP A 129 12.74 -12.31 4.49
C ASP A 129 11.30 -12.68 4.08
N LEU A 130 11.04 -13.98 3.90
CA LEU A 130 9.70 -14.49 3.59
C LEU A 130 8.72 -14.28 4.75
N ALA A 131 9.17 -14.43 5.99
CA ALA A 131 8.37 -14.18 7.19
C ALA A 131 7.97 -12.71 7.31
N PHE A 132 8.88 -11.77 7.01
CA PHE A 132 8.60 -10.35 6.96
C PHE A 132 7.64 -9.99 5.83
N ALA A 133 7.84 -10.56 4.63
CA ALA A 133 6.94 -10.33 3.52
C ALA A 133 5.51 -10.81 3.81
N LEU A 134 5.38 -12.00 4.41
CA LEU A 134 4.09 -12.52 4.87
C LEU A 134 3.49 -11.65 5.98
N ALA A 135 4.32 -11.13 6.91
CA ALA A 135 3.86 -10.18 7.92
C ALA A 135 3.27 -8.92 7.30
N VAL A 136 3.99 -8.26 6.37
CA VAL A 136 3.53 -7.06 5.67
C VAL A 136 2.23 -7.32 4.91
N LEU A 137 2.12 -8.49 4.26
CA LEU A 137 0.89 -8.93 3.59
C LEU A 137 -0.27 -9.03 4.60
N LEU A 138 -0.10 -9.75 5.70
CA LEU A 138 -1.16 -9.93 6.70
C LEU A 138 -1.53 -8.61 7.41
N LEU A 139 -0.56 -7.73 7.67
CA LEU A 139 -0.81 -6.40 8.23
C LEU A 139 -1.56 -5.50 7.24
N GLY A 140 -1.25 -5.57 5.95
CA GLY A 140 -2.03 -4.91 4.90
C GLY A 140 -3.47 -5.40 4.84
N LEU A 141 -3.69 -6.72 4.99
CA LEU A 141 -5.01 -7.31 5.05
C LEU A 141 -5.78 -6.82 6.27
N LEU A 142 -5.14 -6.83 7.43
CA LEU A 142 -5.71 -6.29 8.66
C LEU A 142 -6.08 -4.82 8.51
N LEU A 143 -5.22 -4.01 7.89
CA LEU A 143 -5.50 -2.61 7.60
C LEU A 143 -6.72 -2.46 6.68
N MET A 144 -6.86 -3.28 5.64
CA MET A 144 -8.02 -3.25 4.76
C MET A 144 -9.32 -3.60 5.50
N VAL A 145 -9.30 -4.61 6.36
CA VAL A 145 -10.46 -5.06 7.14
C VAL A 145 -10.82 -4.08 8.26
N ALA A 146 -9.82 -3.45 8.88
CA ALA A 146 -10.04 -2.55 10.02
C ALA A 146 -10.59 -1.17 9.62
N ARG A 147 -10.58 -0.81 8.32
CA ARG A 147 -10.93 0.53 7.84
C ARG A 147 -12.29 0.51 7.10
N ARG A 148 -13.21 1.37 7.53
CA ARG A 148 -14.57 1.43 6.94
C ARG A 148 -14.65 2.22 5.64
N ASN A 149 -13.77 3.20 5.45
CA ASN A 149 -13.81 4.07 4.27
C ASN A 149 -13.06 3.46 3.08
N ALA A 150 -13.54 3.75 1.86
CA ALA A 150 -12.97 3.23 0.63
C ALA A 150 -11.47 3.58 0.47
N VAL A 151 -11.06 4.78 0.89
CA VAL A 151 -9.65 5.20 0.82
C VAL A 151 -8.76 4.33 1.71
N GLY A 152 -9.18 4.05 2.95
CA GLY A 152 -8.44 3.17 3.86
C GLY A 152 -8.37 1.73 3.35
N GLN A 153 -9.44 1.23 2.74
CA GLN A 153 -9.45 -0.10 2.11
C GLN A 153 -8.49 -0.17 0.93
N VAL A 154 -8.46 0.85 0.05
CA VAL A 154 -7.50 0.94 -1.05
C VAL A 154 -6.07 0.97 -0.51
N ILE A 155 -5.77 1.77 0.52
CA ILE A 155 -4.42 1.80 1.12
C ILE A 155 -4.04 0.44 1.73
N GLY A 156 -4.97 -0.23 2.41
CA GLY A 156 -4.77 -1.59 2.92
C GLY A 156 -4.47 -2.59 1.82
N PHE A 157 -5.21 -2.52 0.71
CA PHE A 157 -4.96 -3.33 -0.47
C PHE A 157 -3.58 -3.09 -1.08
N MET A 158 -3.21 -1.83 -1.30
CA MET A 158 -1.89 -1.47 -1.82
C MET A 158 -0.76 -1.92 -0.86
N SER A 159 -0.99 -1.90 0.45
CA SER A 159 -0.06 -2.45 1.44
C SER A 159 0.09 -3.96 1.34
N MET A 160 -1.00 -4.71 1.11
CA MET A 160 -0.93 -6.15 0.89
C MET A 160 -0.08 -6.49 -0.34
N GLU A 161 -0.31 -5.76 -1.43
CA GLU A 161 0.43 -5.92 -2.67
C GLU A 161 1.93 -5.63 -2.48
N ASN A 162 2.28 -4.64 -1.64
CA ASN A 162 3.67 -4.40 -1.27
C ASN A 162 4.31 -5.60 -0.55
N GLY A 163 3.55 -6.30 0.32
CA GLY A 163 4.00 -7.54 0.95
C GLY A 163 4.24 -8.67 -0.06
N LEU A 164 3.36 -8.81 -1.07
CA LEU A 164 3.55 -9.76 -2.17
C LEU A 164 4.80 -9.45 -3.01
N ILE A 165 5.02 -8.18 -3.33
CA ILE A 165 6.22 -7.74 -4.05
C ILE A 165 7.47 -8.07 -3.23
N LEU A 166 7.47 -7.78 -1.93
CA LEU A 166 8.60 -8.08 -1.04
C LEU A 166 8.90 -9.60 -1.01
N ALA A 167 7.88 -10.45 -0.98
CA ALA A 167 8.04 -11.90 -1.03
C ALA A 167 8.64 -12.35 -2.37
N ALA A 168 8.14 -11.79 -3.47
CA ALA A 168 8.60 -12.11 -4.82
C ALA A 168 10.05 -11.69 -5.07
N THR A 169 10.47 -10.54 -4.54
CA THR A 169 11.85 -10.08 -4.73
C THR A 169 12.83 -10.85 -3.83
N GLY A 170 12.41 -11.25 -2.62
CA GLY A 170 13.20 -12.11 -1.73
C GLY A 170 13.39 -13.53 -2.26
N ALA A 171 12.44 -14.03 -3.06
CA ALA A 171 12.58 -15.29 -3.78
C ALA A 171 13.41 -15.11 -5.07
N ARG A 172 14.67 -15.52 -5.05
CA ARG A 172 15.55 -15.49 -6.24
C ARG A 172 14.87 -16.19 -7.43
N GLY A 173 14.76 -15.48 -8.56
CA GLY A 173 14.21 -16.03 -9.80
C GLY A 173 12.70 -15.83 -10.03
N MET A 174 12.03 -14.97 -9.26
CA MET A 174 10.60 -14.62 -9.49
C MET A 174 10.35 -13.19 -10.02
N PRO A 175 11.11 -12.65 -11.00
CA PRO A 175 10.91 -11.28 -11.47
C PRO A 175 9.54 -11.06 -12.12
N LEU A 176 8.95 -12.09 -12.74
CA LEU A 176 7.63 -12.02 -13.36
C LEU A 176 6.52 -11.66 -12.36
N VAL A 177 6.59 -12.12 -11.11
CA VAL A 177 5.58 -11.82 -10.09
C VAL A 177 5.62 -10.33 -9.73
N VAL A 178 6.82 -9.77 -9.66
CA VAL A 178 7.06 -8.34 -9.40
C VAL A 178 6.51 -7.50 -10.53
N GLU A 179 6.83 -7.86 -11.78
CA GLU A 179 6.34 -7.15 -12.97
C GLU A 179 4.82 -7.18 -13.07
N ILE A 180 4.19 -8.35 -12.87
CA ILE A 180 2.73 -8.49 -12.89
C ILE A 180 2.09 -7.67 -11.77
N SER A 181 2.68 -7.69 -10.58
CA SER A 181 2.18 -6.91 -9.44
C SER A 181 2.25 -5.41 -9.73
N VAL A 182 3.36 -4.91 -10.32
CA VAL A 182 3.46 -3.49 -10.72
C VAL A 182 2.46 -3.14 -11.81
N ALA A 183 2.27 -3.99 -12.81
CA ALA A 183 1.25 -3.78 -13.84
C ALA A 183 -0.17 -3.73 -13.25
N PHE A 184 -0.46 -4.61 -12.30
CA PHE A 184 -1.73 -4.64 -11.59
C PHE A 184 -1.94 -3.37 -10.72
N SER A 185 -0.89 -2.85 -10.07
CA SER A 185 -0.95 -1.57 -9.36
C SER A 185 -1.40 -0.41 -10.24
N ILE A 186 -0.98 -0.41 -11.52
CA ILE A 186 -1.37 0.63 -12.49
C ILE A 186 -2.88 0.55 -12.76
N VAL A 187 -3.43 -0.65 -12.92
CA VAL A 187 -4.88 -0.85 -13.10
C VAL A 187 -5.66 -0.32 -11.89
N VAL A 188 -5.19 -0.61 -10.68
CA VAL A 188 -5.79 -0.07 -9.44
C VAL A 188 -5.71 1.45 -9.41
N ALA A 189 -4.58 2.04 -9.81
CA ALA A 189 -4.45 3.50 -9.91
C ALA A 189 -5.47 4.08 -10.89
N PHE A 190 -5.66 3.47 -12.07
CA PHE A 190 -6.69 3.88 -13.03
C PHE A 190 -8.10 3.72 -12.47
N PHE A 191 -8.40 2.66 -11.73
CA PHE A 191 -9.69 2.51 -11.06
C PHE A 191 -9.96 3.63 -10.06
N VAL A 192 -8.96 3.97 -9.23
CA VAL A 192 -9.04 5.08 -8.27
C VAL A 192 -9.29 6.42 -8.99
N ILE A 193 -8.61 6.67 -10.11
CA ILE A 193 -8.86 7.85 -10.97
C ILE A 193 -10.27 7.81 -11.56
N GLY A 194 -10.70 6.67 -12.08
CA GLY A 194 -12.00 6.50 -12.73
C GLY A 194 -13.15 6.83 -11.77
N VAL A 195 -13.11 6.27 -10.55
CA VAL A 195 -14.06 6.60 -9.48
C VAL A 195 -14.02 8.11 -9.15
N PHE A 196 -12.84 8.71 -9.15
CA PHE A 196 -12.67 10.14 -8.92
C PHE A 196 -13.28 11.01 -10.03
N LEU A 197 -13.02 10.70 -11.30
CA LEU A 197 -13.57 11.43 -12.44
C LEU A 197 -15.09 11.30 -12.50
N PHE A 198 -15.62 10.10 -12.23
CA PHE A 198 -17.05 9.84 -12.23
C PHE A 198 -17.78 10.66 -11.16
N ARG A 199 -17.25 10.71 -9.92
CA ARG A 199 -17.82 11.54 -8.85
C ARG A 199 -17.74 13.05 -9.08
N ILE A 200 -16.74 13.53 -9.82
CA ILE A 200 -16.67 14.96 -10.17
C ILE A 200 -17.82 15.33 -11.10
N ARG A 201 -18.09 14.49 -12.11
CA ARG A 201 -19.16 14.73 -13.09
C ARG A 201 -20.53 14.84 -12.42
N GLU A 202 -20.79 13.96 -11.45
CA GLU A 202 -22.05 13.91 -10.68
C GLU A 202 -22.33 15.18 -9.86
N ARG A 203 -21.28 15.93 -9.47
CA ARG A 203 -21.41 17.20 -8.72
C ARG A 203 -21.53 18.42 -9.63
N PHE A 204 -21.14 18.32 -10.90
CA PHE A 204 -21.33 19.39 -11.89
C PHE A 204 -22.74 19.36 -12.50
N ASP A 205 -23.33 18.17 -12.68
CA ASP A 205 -24.72 18.06 -13.16
C ASP A 205 -25.75 18.65 -12.18
N THR A 206 -25.43 18.82 -10.89
CA THR A 206 -26.34 19.44 -9.91
C THR A 206 -26.25 20.97 -9.86
N VAL A 207 -25.12 21.56 -10.29
CA VAL A 207 -24.92 23.02 -10.25
C VAL A 207 -25.63 23.71 -11.41
N ASP A 208 -25.73 23.06 -12.57
CA ASP A 208 -26.37 23.64 -13.75
C ASP A 208 -27.91 23.68 -13.65
N VAL A 209 -28.54 22.80 -12.85
CA VAL A 209 -30.01 22.79 -12.72
C VAL A 209 -30.53 23.87 -11.77
N GLY A 210 -29.74 24.26 -10.76
CA GLY A 210 -30.11 25.33 -9.82
C GLY A 210 -30.00 26.73 -10.43
N ALA A 211 -29.02 26.96 -11.30
CA ALA A 211 -28.82 28.25 -11.96
C ALA A 211 -29.89 28.56 -13.02
N LEU A 212 -30.58 27.55 -13.53
CA LEU A 212 -31.65 27.72 -14.53
C LEU A 212 -33.03 27.97 -13.92
N ASP A 213 -33.25 27.62 -12.65
CA ASP A 213 -34.54 27.82 -11.97
C ASP A 213 -34.67 29.22 -11.35
N GLU A 214 -33.56 29.86 -11.02
CA GLU A 214 -33.51 31.23 -10.49
C GLU A 214 -33.81 32.31 -11.56
N HIS A 215 -33.91 31.92 -12.84
CA HIS A 215 -34.24 32.85 -13.95
C HIS A 215 -35.59 32.58 -14.62
N ARG A 216 -36.40 31.65 -14.09
CA ARG A 216 -37.76 31.38 -14.60
C ARG A 216 -38.90 31.95 -13.74
N GLY A 217 -38.58 32.59 -12.62
CA GLY A 217 -39.56 33.20 -11.71
C GLY A 217 -39.94 34.66 -11.99
N GLU A 218 -39.31 35.33 -12.98
CA GLU A 218 -39.53 36.78 -13.22
C GLU A 218 -40.10 37.11 -14.60
N ARG A 219 -41.11 36.39 -15.11
CA ARG A 219 -41.99 36.92 -16.18
C ARG A 219 -43.42 36.37 -16.09
N GLY A 220 -44.34 37.25 -15.69
CA GLY A 220 -45.72 37.32 -16.19
C GLY A 220 -46.74 36.44 -15.51
#